data_AF-A0A3Q3G756-F1
#
_entry.id   AF-A0A3Q3G756-F1
#
_cell.length_a   1.000
_cell.length_b   1.000
_cell.length_c   1.000
_cell.angle_alpha   90.00
_cell.angle_beta   90.00
_cell.angle_gamma   90.00
#
_symmetry.space_group_name_H-M   'P 1'
#
loop_
_entity.id
_entity.type
_entity.pdbx_description
1 polymer ?
#
loop_
_entity_poly.entity_id
_entity_poly.type
_entity_poly.pdbx_seq_one_letter_code
_entity_poly.pdbx_strand_id
1 'polypeptide(L)'
;MLDHLVEQNNFKPTMKKYGLKPEEDITFIKEMIAGPLQESKEQEWPYKGRPKEKSFLYEIVSNKKNGVDVDKFDYLARDSSYLGTMNNFDFRRFLQFARVCEVEDKDCKEGKRKTICTRDKKEDHMYDLFYIRHCLHKRACQHKVNQIIQEMIAEAFFKADGHMQIKGSGGRMFTLSTANEDMEAYTKLTDNVFEEILKSSCSELKKAREILQNIISRKIYKFVGETMRQVPIQDWESLIPSWKKGLAEGERNLTPKDFEILVIEMDYGMDDKDPIQHVHFYSKSELDKAKPMPEEKLVALCQPRLHPAERPDIPAELRRKRRGCRAGVKCREKKRRYKPSVPSLIMGNVRSLPNKMEELTALTRLQREYRECSIMQFTETWLNELTPDTLVTLDGFHLVRADRSARESGIQDSHNVLF
;
A
#
# COMPACT_ATOMS: atom_id res chain seq x y z
N MET A 1 22.41 -14.04 4.63
CA MET A 1 23.10 -12.89 3.99
C MET A 1 23.82 -11.99 5.00
N LEU A 2 23.17 -11.49 6.05
CA LEU A 2 23.83 -10.60 7.04
C LEU A 2 25.13 -11.18 7.61
N ASP A 3 25.13 -12.45 8.03
CA ASP A 3 26.34 -13.12 8.56
C ASP A 3 27.47 -13.15 7.54
N HIS A 4 27.15 -13.60 6.31
CA HIS A 4 28.08 -13.63 5.20
C HIS A 4 28.69 -12.24 4.94
N LEU A 5 27.86 -11.19 4.94
CA LEU A 5 28.32 -9.81 4.77
C LEU A 5 29.26 -9.37 5.91
N VAL A 6 28.96 -9.71 7.16
CA VAL A 6 29.82 -9.37 8.33
C VAL A 6 31.16 -10.09 8.27
N GLU A 7 31.15 -11.37 7.91
CA GLU A 7 32.35 -12.22 7.85
C GLU A 7 33.25 -11.85 6.67
N GLN A 8 32.69 -11.78 5.45
CA GLN A 8 33.45 -11.51 4.23
C GLN A 8 34.14 -10.14 4.24
N ASN A 9 33.48 -9.13 4.84
CA ASN A 9 34.03 -7.78 4.90
C ASN A 9 34.75 -7.49 6.23
N ASN A 10 34.90 -8.50 7.09
CA ASN A 10 35.53 -8.39 8.41
C ASN A 10 35.02 -7.16 9.20
N PHE A 11 33.70 -7.05 9.41
CA PHE A 11 33.12 -5.88 10.08
C PHE A 11 33.23 -5.88 11.61
N LYS A 12 33.53 -7.03 12.24
CA LYS A 12 33.62 -7.14 13.71
C LYS A 12 34.61 -6.13 14.34
N PRO A 13 35.82 -5.89 13.80
CA PRO A 13 36.72 -4.85 14.31
C PRO A 13 36.14 -3.43 14.21
N THR A 14 35.48 -3.10 13.10
CA THR A 14 34.84 -1.78 12.90
C THR A 14 33.69 -1.58 13.88
N MET A 15 32.87 -2.60 14.13
CA MET A 15 31.83 -2.55 15.16
C MET A 15 32.42 -2.24 16.55
N LYS A 16 33.50 -2.93 16.94
CA LYS A 16 34.20 -2.66 18.20
C LYS A 16 34.76 -1.24 18.28
N LYS A 17 35.33 -0.73 17.17
CA LYS A 17 35.84 0.65 17.08
C LYS A 17 34.76 1.68 17.41
N TYR A 18 33.52 1.43 17.02
CA TYR A 18 32.37 2.32 17.30
C TYR A 18 31.61 1.96 18.59
N GLY A 19 32.17 1.10 19.46
CA GLY A 19 31.60 0.77 20.76
C GLY A 19 30.52 -0.31 20.75
N LEU A 20 30.32 -1.01 19.64
CA LEU A 20 29.40 -2.15 19.54
C LEU A 20 30.08 -3.43 20.04
N LYS A 21 29.26 -4.35 20.55
CA LYS A 21 29.65 -5.70 20.98
C LYS A 21 29.17 -6.71 19.93
N PRO A 22 30.04 -7.21 19.03
CA PRO A 22 29.58 -8.00 17.87
C PRO A 22 28.69 -9.19 18.21
N GLU A 23 29.02 -9.99 19.23
CA GLU A 23 28.24 -11.19 19.55
C GLU A 23 26.81 -10.88 20.06
N GLU A 24 26.65 -9.78 20.80
CA GLU A 24 25.36 -9.33 21.32
C GLU A 24 24.58 -8.55 20.25
N ASP A 25 25.25 -7.63 19.56
CA ASP A 25 24.62 -6.70 18.63
C ASP A 25 24.26 -7.34 17.29
N ILE A 26 25.04 -8.30 16.79
CA ILE A 26 24.66 -9.05 15.59
C ILE A 26 23.42 -9.91 15.88
N THR A 27 23.38 -10.56 17.05
CA THR A 27 22.20 -11.29 17.52
C THR A 27 20.98 -10.37 17.58
N PHE A 28 21.12 -9.19 18.18
CA PHE A 28 20.07 -8.19 18.24
C PHE A 28 19.58 -7.74 16.85
N ILE A 29 20.49 -7.46 15.90
CA ILE A 29 20.12 -7.06 14.53
C ILE A 29 19.35 -8.18 13.83
N LYS A 30 19.80 -9.44 13.95
CA LYS A 30 19.08 -10.59 13.38
C LYS A 30 17.68 -10.71 13.97
N GLU A 31 17.55 -10.55 15.28
CA GLU A 31 16.27 -10.62 15.98
C GLU A 31 15.32 -9.48 15.58
N MET A 32 15.82 -8.28 15.28
CA MET A 32 15.02 -7.18 14.75
C MET A 32 14.46 -7.45 13.35
N ILE A 33 15.12 -8.30 12.55
CA ILE A 33 14.70 -8.64 11.19
C ILE A 33 13.76 -9.86 11.21
N ALA A 34 14.21 -10.95 11.82
CA ALA A 34 13.53 -12.24 11.78
C ALA A 34 12.49 -12.43 12.90
N GLY A 35 12.64 -11.74 14.03
CA GLY A 35 12.00 -12.12 15.29
C GLY A 35 12.90 -13.03 16.13
N PRO A 36 12.38 -13.67 17.18
CA PRO A 36 13.15 -14.57 18.03
C PRO A 36 13.84 -15.69 17.22
N LEU A 37 15.14 -15.89 17.42
CA LEU A 37 15.92 -16.88 16.66
C LEU A 37 15.79 -18.31 17.20
N GLN A 38 15.26 -18.47 18.41
CA GLN A 38 15.00 -19.76 19.04
C GLN A 38 13.66 -19.69 19.76
N GLU A 39 12.76 -20.62 19.43
CA GLU A 39 11.51 -20.79 20.18
C GLU A 39 11.78 -21.64 21.41
N SER A 40 11.97 -21.01 22.57
CA SER A 40 11.93 -21.73 23.85
C SER A 40 10.59 -21.45 24.53
N LYS A 41 9.80 -22.50 24.74
CA LYS A 41 8.55 -22.44 25.51
C LYS A 41 8.79 -22.17 27.01
N GLU A 42 10.04 -22.26 27.47
CA GLU A 42 10.43 -22.14 28.87
C GLU A 42 10.94 -20.72 29.22
N GLN A 43 11.29 -19.91 28.23
CA GLN A 43 11.87 -18.58 28.46
C GLN A 43 10.79 -17.49 28.42
N GLU A 44 10.67 -16.71 29.50
CA GLU A 44 9.67 -15.63 29.63
C GLU A 44 9.89 -14.46 28.64
N TRP A 45 11.15 -14.19 28.29
CA TRP A 45 11.54 -13.20 27.29
C TRP A 45 12.27 -13.89 26.14
N PRO A 46 11.72 -13.89 24.91
CA PRO A 46 12.20 -14.75 23.83
C PRO A 46 13.44 -14.21 23.11
N TYR A 47 13.89 -12.99 23.44
CA TYR A 47 15.03 -12.36 22.78
C TYR A 47 16.30 -12.39 23.64
N LYS A 48 17.45 -12.52 22.99
CA LYS A 48 18.77 -12.58 23.64
C LYS A 48 19.58 -11.31 23.42
N GLY A 49 19.40 -10.63 22.29
CA GLY A 49 20.20 -9.48 21.91
C GLY A 49 19.98 -8.26 22.80
N ARG A 50 18.79 -8.12 23.40
CA ARG A 50 18.45 -7.04 24.34
C ARG A 50 17.46 -7.52 25.40
N PRO A 51 17.51 -6.96 26.62
CA PRO A 51 16.60 -7.33 27.70
C PRO A 51 15.22 -6.68 27.55
N LYS A 52 14.24 -7.14 28.34
CA LYS A 52 12.81 -6.76 28.26
C LYS A 52 12.58 -5.25 28.41
N GLU A 53 13.43 -4.53 29.14
CA GLU A 53 13.33 -3.07 29.31
C GLU A 53 13.60 -2.30 28.01
N LYS A 54 14.19 -2.96 27.00
CA LYS A 54 14.44 -2.44 25.66
C LYS A 54 13.56 -3.09 24.59
N SER A 55 12.47 -3.75 24.99
CA SER A 55 11.51 -4.41 24.10
C SER A 55 11.01 -3.54 22.95
N PHE A 56 10.76 -2.25 23.20
CA PHE A 56 10.33 -1.27 22.19
C PHE A 56 11.28 -1.14 20.98
N LEU A 57 12.57 -1.52 21.10
CA LEU A 57 13.50 -1.47 19.97
C LEU A 57 13.14 -2.49 18.87
N TYR A 58 12.56 -3.64 19.24
CA TYR A 58 12.13 -4.66 18.29
C TYR A 58 10.88 -4.24 17.49
N GLU A 59 10.22 -3.14 17.88
CA GLU A 59 9.05 -2.59 17.19
C GLU A 59 9.43 -1.59 16.09
N ILE A 60 10.73 -1.30 15.89
CA ILE A 60 11.19 -0.25 14.97
C ILE A 60 11.34 -0.77 13.52
N VAL A 61 12.11 -1.84 13.32
CA VAL A 61 12.53 -2.30 11.98
C VAL A 61 11.52 -3.26 11.35
N SER A 62 11.13 -4.31 12.08
CA SER A 62 10.13 -5.27 11.62
C SER A 62 9.21 -5.61 12.78
N ASN A 63 8.10 -4.88 12.86
CA ASN A 63 7.22 -4.95 14.02
C ASN A 63 6.28 -6.14 13.91
N LYS A 64 6.67 -7.27 14.53
CA LYS A 64 5.88 -8.50 14.51
C LYS A 64 4.57 -8.43 15.31
N LYS A 65 4.32 -7.37 16.08
CA LYS A 65 3.11 -7.23 16.91
C LYS A 65 1.94 -6.61 16.17
N ASN A 66 2.19 -5.59 15.36
CA ASN A 66 1.13 -4.86 14.65
C ASN A 66 1.53 -4.36 13.25
N GLY A 67 2.76 -4.63 12.81
CA GLY A 67 3.25 -4.21 11.50
C GLY A 67 3.46 -2.70 11.35
N VAL A 68 3.41 -1.90 12.42
CA VAL A 68 3.75 -0.47 12.36
C VAL A 68 5.27 -0.34 12.55
N ASP A 69 6.00 -0.23 11.43
CA ASP A 69 7.45 -0.18 11.38
C ASP A 69 7.97 0.78 10.30
N VAL A 70 9.25 1.12 10.37
CA VAL A 70 9.88 2.07 9.44
C VAL A 70 10.02 1.52 8.02
N ASP A 71 10.02 0.20 7.85
CA ASP A 71 9.94 -0.47 6.55
C ASP A 71 8.67 -0.03 5.80
N LYS A 72 7.51 -0.12 6.48
CA LYS A 72 6.23 0.38 5.96
C LYS A 72 6.27 1.83 5.56
N PHE A 73 6.85 2.66 6.42
CA PHE A 73 6.88 4.10 6.22
C PHE A 73 7.66 4.46 4.95
N ASP A 74 8.80 3.81 4.73
CA ASP A 74 9.62 4.03 3.55
C ASP A 74 8.93 3.53 2.28
N TYR A 75 8.53 2.25 2.21
CA TYR A 75 8.00 1.71 0.96
C TYR A 75 6.67 2.36 0.58
N LEU A 76 5.80 2.70 1.54
CA LEU A 76 4.53 3.39 1.21
C LEU A 76 4.79 4.77 0.62
N ALA A 77 5.77 5.52 1.14
CA ALA A 77 6.13 6.81 0.58
C ALA A 77 6.82 6.68 -0.79
N ARG A 78 7.79 5.77 -0.89
CA ARG A 78 8.56 5.49 -2.10
C ARG A 78 7.66 5.01 -3.23
N ASP A 79 6.92 3.93 -3.01
CA ASP A 79 6.11 3.28 -4.04
C ASP A 79 4.96 4.19 -4.47
N SER A 80 4.34 4.90 -3.52
CA SER A 80 3.29 5.86 -3.88
C SER A 80 3.81 6.96 -4.81
N SER A 81 5.03 7.45 -4.55
CA SER A 81 5.70 8.43 -5.42
C SER A 81 5.99 7.86 -6.81
N TYR A 82 6.58 6.66 -6.91
CA TYR A 82 6.93 6.06 -8.21
C TYR A 82 5.71 5.59 -9.01
N LEU A 83 4.63 5.18 -8.34
CA LEU A 83 3.39 4.74 -8.97
C LEU A 83 2.42 5.88 -9.27
N GLY A 84 2.70 7.10 -8.81
CA GLY A 84 1.82 8.25 -8.97
C GLY A 84 0.51 8.11 -8.20
N THR A 85 0.56 7.52 -7.00
CA THR A 85 -0.59 7.41 -6.09
C THR A 85 -0.40 8.31 -4.87
N MET A 86 -1.49 8.76 -4.28
CA MET A 86 -1.41 9.61 -3.08
C MET A 86 -1.11 8.77 -1.85
N ASN A 87 -0.10 9.18 -1.08
CA ASN A 87 0.16 8.69 0.27
C ASN A 87 -0.28 9.76 1.28
N ASN A 88 -1.34 9.48 2.01
CA ASN A 88 -1.87 10.38 3.03
C ASN A 88 -1.26 10.14 4.43
N PHE A 89 -0.40 9.12 4.59
CA PHE A 89 0.25 8.83 5.86
C PHE A 89 1.55 9.63 6.02
N ASP A 90 1.56 10.55 6.98
CA ASP A 90 2.74 11.33 7.36
C ASP A 90 3.51 10.65 8.49
N PHE A 91 4.51 9.84 8.13
CA PHE A 91 5.38 9.16 9.09
C PHE A 91 6.21 10.13 9.93
N ARG A 92 6.54 11.34 9.43
CA ARG A 92 7.31 12.33 10.21
C ARG A 92 6.49 12.81 11.39
N ARG A 93 5.20 13.04 11.15
CA ARG A 93 4.25 13.37 12.20
C ARG A 93 4.03 12.22 13.17
N PHE A 94 4.00 10.97 12.70
CA PHE A 94 3.98 9.80 13.59
C PHE A 94 5.18 9.81 14.55
N LEU A 95 6.40 9.96 14.03
CA LEU A 95 7.63 9.98 14.83
C LEU A 95 7.65 11.09 15.89
N GLN A 96 7.11 12.28 15.58
CA GLN A 96 6.99 13.37 16.55
C GLN A 96 6.07 13.07 17.74
N PHE A 97 5.07 12.19 17.53
CA PHE A 97 4.11 11.81 18.57
C PHE A 97 4.43 10.46 19.21
N ALA A 98 5.41 9.70 18.71
CA ALA A 98 5.80 8.42 19.29
C ALA A 98 6.42 8.60 20.68
N ARG A 99 6.00 7.76 21.63
CA ARG A 99 6.55 7.68 22.99
C ARG A 99 6.71 6.23 23.39
N VAL A 100 7.62 5.96 24.31
CA VAL A 100 7.75 4.63 24.92
C VAL A 100 6.97 4.63 26.22
N CYS A 101 5.99 3.74 26.36
CA CYS A 101 5.20 3.58 27.58
C CYS A 101 5.25 2.13 28.06
N GLU A 102 4.94 1.93 29.33
CA GLU A 102 4.79 0.59 29.90
C GLU A 102 3.38 0.05 29.67
N VAL A 103 3.30 -1.21 29.22
CA VAL A 103 2.05 -1.96 29.05
C VAL A 103 2.15 -3.29 29.78
N GLU A 104 1.01 -3.76 30.30
CA GLU A 104 0.87 -5.14 30.73
C GLU A 104 0.93 -6.05 29.51
N ASP A 105 1.83 -7.03 29.53
CA ASP A 105 1.98 -7.97 28.43
C ASP A 105 1.11 -9.18 28.72
N LYS A 106 -0.06 -9.27 28.07
CA LYS A 106 -0.99 -10.41 28.25
C LYS A 106 -0.35 -11.76 27.91
N ASP A 107 0.71 -11.74 27.10
CA ASP A 107 1.46 -12.92 26.65
C ASP A 107 2.62 -13.30 27.60
N CYS A 108 2.92 -12.50 28.64
CA CYS A 108 3.91 -12.84 29.68
C CYS A 108 3.23 -13.04 31.05
N LYS A 109 3.68 -14.06 31.79
CA LYS A 109 3.09 -14.44 33.09
C LYS A 109 3.33 -13.40 34.18
N GLU A 110 4.45 -12.67 34.16
CA GLU A 110 4.63 -11.46 34.96
C GLU A 110 5.39 -10.37 34.17
N GLY A 111 5.08 -9.12 34.49
CA GLY A 111 5.94 -7.99 34.18
C GLY A 111 5.51 -7.17 32.97
N LYS A 112 5.44 -5.86 33.23
CA LYS A 112 5.26 -4.81 32.25
C LYS A 112 6.37 -4.87 31.20
N ARG A 113 6.05 -4.52 29.96
CA ARG A 113 7.03 -4.30 28.89
C ARG A 113 6.93 -2.87 28.38
N LYS A 114 7.96 -2.42 27.66
CA LYS A 114 7.96 -1.12 27.00
C LYS A 114 7.55 -1.27 25.54
N THR A 115 6.62 -0.43 25.09
CA THR A 115 6.11 -0.44 23.71
C THR A 115 6.06 0.97 23.16
N ILE A 116 6.18 1.11 21.85
CA ILE A 116 6.00 2.37 21.15
C ILE A 116 4.50 2.67 21.08
N CYS A 117 4.11 3.74 21.75
CA CYS A 117 2.77 4.31 21.73
C CYS A 117 2.72 5.56 20.85
N THR A 118 1.58 5.81 20.22
CA THR A 118 1.32 7.07 19.52
C THR A 118 0.26 7.89 20.25
N ARG A 119 0.02 9.11 19.80
CA ARG A 119 -0.93 10.00 20.47
C ARG A 119 -2.37 9.63 20.11
N ASP A 120 -3.27 9.59 21.09
CA ASP A 120 -4.73 9.36 20.91
C ASP A 120 -5.37 10.15 19.74
N LYS A 121 -5.03 11.43 19.56
CA LYS A 121 -5.52 12.25 18.42
C LYS A 121 -5.05 11.77 17.04
N LYS A 122 -4.19 10.74 16.98
CA LYS A 122 -3.62 10.15 15.75
C LYS A 122 -4.20 8.78 15.43
N GLU A 123 -5.23 8.34 16.16
CA GLU A 123 -5.95 7.09 15.90
C GLU A 123 -6.39 6.96 14.44
N ASP A 124 -7.09 7.96 13.89
CA ASP A 124 -7.57 7.95 12.49
C ASP A 124 -6.41 7.83 11.48
N HIS A 125 -5.27 8.47 11.79
CA HIS A 125 -4.08 8.43 10.95
C HIS A 125 -3.43 7.03 10.92
N MET A 126 -3.70 6.17 11.90
CA MET A 126 -3.25 4.78 11.86
C MET A 126 -4.09 3.94 10.90
N TYR A 127 -5.39 4.25 10.72
CA TYR A 127 -6.20 3.60 9.69
C TYR A 127 -5.70 3.93 8.29
N ASP A 128 -5.30 5.19 8.06
CA ASP A 128 -4.73 5.60 6.77
C ASP A 128 -3.52 4.73 6.40
N LEU A 129 -2.65 4.38 7.36
CA LEU A 129 -1.48 3.51 7.11
C LEU A 129 -1.89 2.16 6.48
N PHE A 130 -2.80 1.44 7.15
CA PHE A 130 -3.24 0.11 6.70
C PHE A 130 -4.11 0.18 5.45
N TYR A 131 -4.92 1.23 5.32
CA TYR A 131 -5.73 1.46 4.13
C TYR A 131 -4.87 1.73 2.89
N ILE A 132 -3.81 2.54 3.03
CA ILE A 132 -2.88 2.83 1.92
C ILE A 132 -2.12 1.56 1.54
N ARG A 133 -1.65 0.76 2.52
CA ARG A 133 -1.06 -0.57 2.25
C ARG A 133 -2.02 -1.44 1.45
N HIS A 134 -3.26 -1.58 1.90
CA HIS A 134 -4.28 -2.36 1.20
C HIS A 134 -4.49 -1.86 -0.24
N CYS A 135 -4.58 -0.54 -0.44
CA CYS A 135 -4.72 0.06 -1.76
C CYS A 135 -3.51 -0.21 -2.66
N LEU A 136 -2.29 -0.08 -2.14
CA LEU A 136 -1.05 -0.34 -2.85
C LEU A 136 -0.99 -1.80 -3.31
N HIS A 137 -1.23 -2.74 -2.38
CA HIS A 137 -1.27 -4.17 -2.70
C HIS A 137 -2.32 -4.46 -3.77
N LYS A 138 -3.55 -3.99 -3.61
CA LYS A 138 -4.65 -4.26 -4.54
C LYS A 138 -4.42 -3.68 -5.94
N ARG A 139 -3.89 -2.45 -6.02
CA ARG A 139 -3.81 -1.69 -7.28
C ARG A 139 -2.50 -1.90 -8.02
N ALA A 140 -1.41 -2.17 -7.31
CA ALA A 140 -0.07 -2.29 -7.89
C ALA A 140 0.50 -3.71 -7.74
N CYS A 141 0.80 -4.16 -6.52
CA CYS A 141 1.50 -5.44 -6.29
C CYS A 141 0.71 -6.63 -6.85
N GLN A 142 -0.59 -6.67 -6.56
CA GLN A 142 -1.54 -7.69 -7.00
C GLN A 142 -2.27 -7.32 -8.28
N HIS A 143 -1.76 -6.35 -9.05
CA HIS A 143 -2.34 -6.02 -10.34
C HIS A 143 -2.30 -7.26 -11.25
N LYS A 144 -3.45 -7.66 -11.78
CA LYS A 144 -3.59 -8.88 -12.59
C LYS A 144 -2.56 -9.08 -13.70
N VAL A 145 -2.11 -7.99 -14.35
CA VAL A 145 -1.07 -8.09 -15.39
C VAL A 145 0.32 -8.28 -14.79
N ASN A 146 0.58 -7.73 -13.60
CA ASN A 146 1.81 -7.99 -12.86
C ASN A 146 1.86 -9.47 -12.45
N GLN A 147 0.77 -10.00 -11.89
CA GLN A 147 0.64 -11.42 -11.53
C GLN A 147 0.92 -12.35 -12.72
N ILE A 148 0.32 -12.07 -13.89
CA ILE A 148 0.60 -12.82 -15.12
C ILE A 148 2.09 -12.78 -15.50
N ILE A 149 2.73 -11.62 -15.42
CA ILE A 149 4.16 -11.49 -15.77
C ILE A 149 5.03 -12.23 -14.76
N GLN A 150 4.71 -12.16 -13.47
CA GLN A 150 5.40 -12.90 -12.41
C GLN A 150 5.34 -14.42 -12.67
N GLU A 151 4.16 -14.95 -13.00
CA GLU A 151 4.02 -16.37 -13.38
C GLU A 151 4.85 -16.75 -14.60
N MET A 152 4.84 -15.91 -15.64
CA MET A 152 5.68 -16.14 -16.82
C MET A 152 7.17 -16.12 -16.49
N ILE A 153 7.63 -15.23 -15.61
CA ILE A 153 9.03 -15.19 -15.15
C ILE A 153 9.36 -16.44 -14.34
N ALA A 154 8.50 -16.82 -13.40
CA ALA A 154 8.67 -18.02 -12.58
C ALA A 154 8.74 -19.28 -13.45
N GLU A 155 7.87 -19.41 -14.46
CA GLU A 155 7.91 -20.53 -15.40
C GLU A 155 9.20 -20.53 -16.23
N ALA A 156 9.64 -19.36 -16.71
CA ALA A 156 10.89 -19.26 -17.45
C ALA A 156 12.08 -19.67 -16.58
N PHE A 157 12.14 -19.22 -15.32
CA PHE A 157 13.21 -19.55 -14.39
C PHE A 157 13.18 -21.03 -14.02
N PHE A 158 12.00 -21.62 -13.80
CA PHE A 158 11.87 -23.05 -13.58
C PHE A 158 12.41 -23.88 -14.75
N LYS A 159 12.13 -23.47 -15.99
CA LYS A 159 12.68 -24.14 -17.18
C LYS A 159 14.19 -23.89 -17.38
N ALA A 160 14.72 -22.81 -16.82
CA ALA A 160 16.15 -22.48 -16.90
C ALA A 160 16.99 -23.10 -15.79
N ASP A 161 16.36 -23.49 -14.67
CA ASP A 161 17.02 -23.84 -13.41
C ASP A 161 18.15 -24.88 -13.57
N GLY A 162 17.84 -26.02 -14.19
CA GLY A 162 18.81 -27.10 -14.39
C GLY A 162 19.93 -26.81 -15.40
N HIS A 163 19.88 -25.67 -16.08
CA HIS A 163 20.82 -25.30 -17.14
C HIS A 163 21.63 -24.04 -16.82
N MET A 164 21.28 -23.34 -15.75
CA MET A 164 22.04 -22.21 -15.23
C MET A 164 22.95 -22.65 -14.08
N GLN A 165 24.14 -22.06 -14.02
CA GLN A 165 25.12 -22.40 -13.01
C GLN A 165 25.73 -21.12 -12.43
N ILE A 166 25.64 -21.00 -11.11
CA ILE A 166 26.12 -19.88 -10.33
C ILE A 166 27.24 -20.40 -9.43
N LYS A 167 28.44 -19.86 -9.62
CA LYS A 167 29.60 -20.24 -8.83
C LYS A 167 29.48 -19.67 -7.40
N GLY A 168 29.45 -20.53 -6.40
CA GLY A 168 29.49 -20.19 -4.98
C GLY A 168 30.83 -20.49 -4.32
N SER A 169 30.81 -20.63 -3.00
CA SER A 169 32.01 -20.83 -2.20
C SER A 169 32.74 -22.15 -2.50
N GLY A 170 34.07 -22.07 -2.46
CA GLY A 170 34.96 -23.18 -2.83
C GLY A 170 34.90 -23.55 -4.32
N GLY A 171 34.29 -22.71 -5.16
CA GLY A 171 34.11 -22.97 -6.59
C GLY A 171 33.01 -23.97 -6.92
N ARG A 172 32.17 -24.34 -5.93
CA ARG A 172 30.99 -25.18 -6.16
C ARG A 172 29.98 -24.44 -7.04
N MET A 173 29.26 -25.19 -7.87
CA MET A 173 28.26 -24.64 -8.78
C MET A 173 26.86 -24.92 -8.23
N PHE A 174 26.00 -23.90 -8.28
CA PHE A 174 24.63 -23.93 -7.80
C PHE A 174 23.66 -23.58 -8.94
N THR A 175 22.43 -24.06 -8.84
CA THR A 175 21.34 -23.70 -9.77
C THR A 175 20.63 -22.44 -9.28
N LEU A 176 19.59 -21.98 -9.99
CA LEU A 176 18.79 -20.83 -9.51
C LEU A 176 18.09 -21.19 -8.19
N SER A 177 17.56 -22.41 -8.09
CA SER A 177 16.80 -22.90 -6.95
C SER A 177 17.67 -23.24 -5.74
N THR A 178 18.94 -23.62 -5.95
CA THR A 178 19.87 -23.99 -4.86
C THR A 178 20.84 -22.88 -4.45
N ALA A 179 20.86 -21.74 -5.15
CA ALA A 179 21.77 -20.64 -4.82
C ALA A 179 21.56 -20.06 -3.41
N ASN A 180 20.35 -20.17 -2.84
CA ASN A 180 20.06 -19.74 -1.47
C ASN A 180 20.78 -20.56 -0.38
N GLU A 181 21.32 -21.73 -0.72
CA GLU A 181 22.09 -22.59 0.18
C GLU A 181 23.54 -22.07 0.40
N ASP A 182 24.02 -21.18 -0.47
CA ASP A 182 25.37 -20.64 -0.43
C ASP A 182 25.35 -19.12 -0.65
N MET A 183 25.68 -18.34 0.38
CA MET A 183 25.51 -16.88 0.32
C MET A 183 26.42 -16.19 -0.68
N GLU A 184 27.52 -16.82 -1.09
CA GLU A 184 28.37 -16.29 -2.17
C GLU A 184 27.71 -16.48 -3.54
N ALA A 185 27.07 -17.63 -3.77
CA ALA A 185 26.22 -17.85 -4.95
C ALA A 185 25.00 -16.91 -4.92
N TYR A 186 24.29 -16.83 -3.79
CA TYR A 186 23.10 -15.99 -3.64
C TYR A 186 23.38 -14.50 -3.89
N THR A 187 24.58 -14.01 -3.54
CA THR A 187 25.00 -12.63 -3.83
C THR A 187 25.05 -12.32 -5.33
N LYS A 188 25.31 -13.33 -6.16
CA LYS A 188 25.39 -13.21 -7.63
C LYS A 188 24.02 -13.41 -8.28
N LEU A 189 23.06 -14.01 -7.57
CA LEU A 189 21.69 -14.21 -8.04
C LEU A 189 20.91 -12.90 -7.97
N THR A 190 20.69 -12.27 -9.13
CA THR A 190 19.99 -10.99 -9.26
C THR A 190 19.04 -11.02 -10.46
N ASP A 191 18.31 -9.92 -10.68
CA ASP A 191 17.47 -9.73 -11.87
C ASP A 191 18.24 -9.90 -13.19
N ASN A 192 19.58 -9.85 -13.18
CA ASN A 192 20.42 -10.15 -14.33
C ASN A 192 20.16 -11.54 -14.93
N VAL A 193 19.64 -12.49 -14.15
CA VAL A 193 19.23 -13.82 -14.65
C VAL A 193 18.24 -13.70 -15.81
N PHE A 194 17.34 -12.72 -15.77
CA PHE A 194 16.41 -12.45 -16.86
C PHE A 194 17.15 -12.14 -18.17
N GLU A 195 18.17 -11.28 -18.10
CA GLU A 195 18.99 -10.88 -19.24
C GLU A 195 19.93 -12.00 -19.71
N GLU A 196 20.49 -12.79 -18.79
CA GLU A 196 21.33 -13.94 -19.11
C GLU A 196 20.58 -15.00 -19.92
N ILE A 197 19.36 -15.34 -19.50
CA ILE A 197 18.50 -16.29 -20.23
C ILE A 197 18.17 -15.73 -21.62
N LEU A 198 17.84 -14.45 -21.72
CA LEU A 198 17.49 -13.81 -22.99
C LEU A 198 18.64 -13.80 -24.00
N LYS A 199 19.86 -13.54 -23.52
CA LYS A 199 21.07 -13.43 -24.36
C LYS A 199 21.75 -14.77 -24.63
N SER A 200 21.42 -15.81 -23.87
CA SER A 200 21.99 -17.14 -24.07
C SER A 200 21.73 -17.66 -25.48
N SER A 201 22.70 -18.38 -26.05
CA SER A 201 22.56 -19.16 -27.30
C SER A 201 22.32 -20.65 -27.05
N CYS A 202 22.33 -21.09 -25.78
CA CYS A 202 22.13 -22.47 -25.38
C CYS A 202 20.75 -22.99 -25.83
N SER A 203 20.71 -24.25 -26.29
CA SER A 203 19.51 -24.88 -26.85
C SER A 203 18.52 -25.27 -25.75
N GLU A 204 19.04 -25.61 -24.59
CA GLU A 204 18.33 -26.05 -23.40
C GLU A 204 17.53 -24.89 -22.78
N LEU A 205 18.08 -23.68 -22.84
CA LEU A 205 17.42 -22.44 -22.42
C LEU A 205 16.41 -21.90 -23.43
N LYS A 206 16.21 -22.55 -24.59
CA LYS A 206 15.33 -22.03 -25.66
C LYS A 206 13.91 -21.77 -25.17
N LYS A 207 13.31 -22.70 -24.41
CA LYS A 207 11.93 -22.55 -23.91
C LYS A 207 11.80 -21.39 -22.92
N ALA A 208 12.75 -21.26 -21.99
CA ALA A 208 12.78 -20.14 -21.04
C ALA A 208 12.93 -18.80 -21.78
N ARG A 209 13.88 -18.73 -22.73
CA ARG A 209 14.12 -17.56 -23.59
C ARG A 209 12.87 -17.15 -24.38
N GLU A 210 12.13 -18.10 -24.96
CA GLU A 210 10.87 -17.82 -25.67
C GLU A 210 9.81 -17.19 -24.76
N ILE A 211 9.67 -17.67 -23.51
CA ILE A 211 8.73 -17.08 -22.53
C ILE A 211 9.12 -15.63 -22.21
N LEU A 212 10.41 -15.37 -21.95
CA LEU A 212 10.88 -14.01 -21.66
C LEU A 212 10.73 -13.07 -22.87
N GLN A 213 10.97 -13.56 -24.08
CA GLN A 213 10.71 -12.81 -25.32
C GLN A 213 9.22 -12.50 -25.51
N ASN A 214 8.34 -13.41 -25.10
CA ASN A 214 6.90 -13.17 -25.10
C ASN A 214 6.50 -12.05 -24.12
N ILE A 215 7.15 -11.95 -22.96
CA ILE A 215 6.95 -10.81 -22.03
C ILE A 215 7.33 -9.49 -22.71
N ILE A 216 8.53 -9.41 -23.30
CA ILE A 216 9.05 -8.19 -23.97
C ILE A 216 8.14 -7.78 -25.14
N SER A 217 7.74 -8.75 -25.97
CA SER A 217 6.85 -8.50 -27.11
C SER A 217 5.36 -8.38 -26.74
N ARG A 218 5.06 -8.36 -25.43
CA ARG A 218 3.72 -8.25 -24.85
C ARG A 218 2.74 -9.37 -25.27
N LYS A 219 3.27 -10.52 -25.68
CA LYS A 219 2.54 -11.78 -25.90
C LYS A 219 2.34 -12.52 -24.57
N ILE A 220 1.74 -11.85 -23.60
CA ILE A 220 1.51 -12.38 -22.25
C ILE A 220 0.26 -13.28 -22.18
N TYR A 221 0.21 -14.14 -21.16
CA TYR A 221 -0.97 -14.96 -20.85
C TYR A 221 -2.23 -14.11 -20.69
N LYS A 222 -3.39 -14.73 -20.94
CA LYS A 222 -4.67 -14.02 -20.96
C LYS A 222 -5.37 -14.15 -19.62
N PHE A 223 -5.71 -13.00 -19.05
CA PHE A 223 -6.60 -12.94 -17.90
C PHE A 223 -8.01 -13.39 -18.31
N VAL A 224 -8.48 -14.49 -17.70
CA VAL A 224 -9.81 -15.07 -17.97
C VAL A 224 -10.87 -14.47 -17.06
N GLY A 225 -10.60 -14.37 -15.76
CA GLY A 225 -11.55 -13.86 -14.77
C GLY A 225 -10.99 -13.78 -13.37
N GLU A 226 -11.78 -13.21 -12.46
CA GLU A 226 -11.51 -13.09 -11.02
C GLU A 226 -12.83 -13.33 -10.29
N THR A 227 -12.76 -14.01 -9.14
CA THR A 227 -13.88 -14.19 -8.23
C THR A 227 -13.43 -13.95 -6.80
N MET A 228 -14.34 -13.52 -5.94
CA MET A 228 -14.08 -13.26 -4.53
C MET A 228 -15.02 -14.10 -3.70
N ARG A 229 -14.50 -14.74 -2.64
CA ARG A 229 -15.31 -15.40 -1.61
C ARG A 229 -15.26 -14.59 -0.32
N GLN A 230 -16.38 -14.62 0.42
CA GLN A 230 -16.47 -13.99 1.73
C GLN A 230 -15.79 -14.82 2.82
N VAL A 231 -15.80 -16.16 2.66
CA VAL A 231 -15.20 -17.09 3.61
C VAL A 231 -13.95 -17.69 2.96
N PRO A 232 -12.78 -17.60 3.61
CA PRO A 232 -11.56 -18.26 3.15
C PRO A 232 -11.77 -19.77 2.99
N ILE A 233 -11.16 -20.36 1.96
CA ILE A 233 -11.12 -21.81 1.79
C ILE A 233 -9.79 -22.26 2.37
N GLN A 234 -9.80 -23.03 3.47
CA GLN A 234 -8.56 -23.46 4.12
C GLN A 234 -7.71 -24.39 3.23
N ASP A 235 -8.35 -25.30 2.50
CA ASP A 235 -7.67 -26.27 1.63
C ASP A 235 -7.90 -25.95 0.14
N TRP A 236 -7.61 -24.70 -0.26
CA TRP A 236 -7.81 -24.28 -1.64
C TRP A 236 -6.84 -24.96 -2.60
N GLU A 237 -5.64 -25.33 -2.14
CA GLU A 237 -4.59 -25.96 -2.93
C GLU A 237 -5.06 -27.30 -3.51
N SER A 238 -5.71 -28.14 -2.70
CA SER A 238 -6.24 -29.44 -3.15
C SER A 238 -7.38 -29.30 -4.16
N LEU A 239 -8.06 -28.15 -4.19
CA LEU A 239 -9.18 -27.88 -5.08
C LEU A 239 -8.76 -27.32 -6.44
N ILE A 240 -7.57 -26.73 -6.57
CA ILE A 240 -7.06 -26.16 -7.83
C ILE A 240 -7.18 -27.15 -9.00
N PRO A 241 -6.76 -28.43 -8.90
CA PRO A 241 -6.88 -29.37 -10.01
C PRO A 241 -8.33 -29.56 -10.46
N SER A 242 -9.28 -29.57 -9.52
CA SER A 242 -10.71 -29.70 -9.83
C SER A 242 -11.25 -28.47 -10.57
N TRP A 243 -10.82 -27.28 -10.18
CA TRP A 243 -11.22 -26.02 -10.82
C TRP A 243 -10.64 -25.91 -12.23
N LYS A 244 -9.35 -26.23 -12.42
CA LYS A 244 -8.72 -26.29 -13.75
C LYS A 244 -9.42 -27.29 -14.66
N LYS A 245 -9.85 -28.44 -14.13
CA LYS A 245 -10.65 -29.43 -14.87
C LYS A 245 -12.01 -28.87 -15.31
N GLY A 246 -12.77 -28.25 -14.39
CA GLY A 246 -14.06 -27.65 -14.72
C GLY A 246 -13.97 -26.51 -15.74
N LEU A 247 -12.89 -25.72 -15.72
CA LEU A 247 -12.63 -24.69 -16.73
C LEU A 247 -12.35 -25.29 -18.13
N ALA A 248 -11.58 -26.37 -18.18
CA ALA A 248 -11.25 -27.06 -19.42
C ALA A 248 -12.47 -27.77 -20.04
N GLU A 249 -13.37 -28.34 -19.23
CA GLU A 249 -14.61 -28.97 -19.73
C GLU A 249 -15.54 -27.98 -20.47
N GLY A 250 -15.42 -26.68 -20.18
CA GLY A 250 -16.18 -25.62 -20.83
C GLY A 250 -15.71 -25.26 -22.25
N GLU A 251 -14.54 -25.72 -22.70
CA GLU A 251 -13.94 -25.34 -23.98
C GLU A 251 -13.23 -26.51 -24.69
N ARG A 252 -13.59 -26.80 -25.94
CA ARG A 252 -13.20 -28.06 -26.62
C ARG A 252 -11.70 -28.20 -26.92
N ASN A 253 -10.96 -27.09 -26.93
CA ASN A 253 -9.55 -27.05 -27.36
C ASN A 253 -8.57 -26.75 -26.22
N LEU A 254 -9.04 -26.68 -24.96
CA LEU A 254 -8.20 -26.37 -23.81
C LEU A 254 -8.14 -27.56 -22.85
N THR A 255 -7.00 -27.71 -22.22
CA THR A 255 -6.71 -28.72 -21.20
C THR A 255 -6.50 -28.04 -19.85
N PRO A 256 -6.54 -28.78 -18.72
CA PRO A 256 -6.26 -28.20 -17.41
C PRO A 256 -4.88 -27.55 -17.29
N LYS A 257 -3.91 -27.93 -18.13
CA LYS A 257 -2.56 -27.36 -18.17
C LYS A 257 -2.50 -25.96 -18.79
N ASP A 258 -3.56 -25.57 -19.52
CA ASP A 258 -3.66 -24.26 -20.17
C ASP A 258 -4.21 -23.18 -19.23
N PHE A 259 -4.60 -23.57 -18.01
CA PHE A 259 -5.12 -22.67 -16.98
C PHE A 259 -4.16 -22.59 -15.80
N GLU A 260 -3.95 -21.37 -15.32
CA GLU A 260 -3.31 -21.09 -14.04
C GLU A 260 -4.29 -20.40 -13.10
N ILE A 261 -4.32 -20.82 -11.83
CA ILE A 261 -5.23 -20.27 -10.82
C ILE A 261 -4.41 -19.69 -9.69
N LEU A 262 -4.48 -18.38 -9.54
CA LEU A 262 -3.80 -17.64 -8.48
C LEU A 262 -4.79 -17.30 -7.37
N VAL A 263 -4.50 -17.76 -6.16
CA VAL A 263 -5.24 -17.37 -4.95
C VAL A 263 -4.44 -16.28 -4.25
N ILE A 264 -5.09 -15.14 -4.02
CA ILE A 264 -4.46 -13.96 -3.43
C ILE A 264 -5.22 -13.62 -2.14
N GLU A 265 -4.51 -13.70 -1.03
CA GLU A 265 -5.02 -13.28 0.27
C GLU A 265 -4.76 -11.77 0.46
N MET A 266 -5.79 -11.05 0.90
CA MET A 266 -5.76 -9.60 1.06
C MET A 266 -6.13 -9.25 2.50
N ASP A 267 -5.16 -8.77 3.25
CA ASP A 267 -5.29 -8.45 4.67
C ASP A 267 -4.75 -7.05 5.01
N TYR A 268 -4.76 -6.70 6.30
CA TYR A 268 -4.07 -5.52 6.84
C TYR A 268 -2.69 -5.85 7.44
N GLY A 269 -2.13 -7.02 7.14
CA GLY A 269 -0.81 -7.48 7.57
C GLY A 269 -0.81 -8.32 8.84
N MET A 270 -1.98 -8.77 9.29
CA MET A 270 -2.17 -9.64 10.46
C MET A 270 -3.30 -10.67 10.23
N ASP A 271 -3.39 -11.23 9.03
CA ASP A 271 -4.43 -12.21 8.67
C ASP A 271 -5.84 -11.64 8.92
N ASP A 272 -6.66 -12.35 9.70
CA ASP A 272 -8.03 -11.97 10.08
C ASP A 272 -8.09 -10.95 11.23
N LYS A 273 -6.95 -10.58 11.83
CA LYS A 273 -6.90 -9.64 12.97
C LYS A 273 -6.77 -8.21 12.49
N ASP A 274 -7.40 -7.30 13.22
CA ASP A 274 -7.22 -5.88 12.98
C ASP A 274 -5.93 -5.40 13.68
N PRO A 275 -4.89 -4.99 12.91
CA PRO A 275 -3.61 -4.58 13.50
C PRO A 275 -3.73 -3.35 14.40
N ILE A 276 -4.78 -2.55 14.24
CA ILE A 276 -5.01 -1.35 15.05
C ILE A 276 -5.38 -1.70 16.49
N GLN A 277 -6.00 -2.86 16.71
CA GLN A 277 -6.28 -3.38 18.06
C GLN A 277 -5.00 -3.66 18.85
N HIS A 278 -3.88 -3.85 18.14
CA HIS A 278 -2.57 -4.11 18.71
C HIS A 278 -1.68 -2.85 18.77
N VAL A 279 -2.21 -1.68 18.42
CA VAL A 279 -1.54 -0.37 18.58
C VAL A 279 -1.92 0.24 19.93
N HIS A 280 -0.92 0.79 20.62
CA HIS A 280 -1.12 1.47 21.90
C HIS A 280 -1.04 2.99 21.73
N PHE A 281 -1.85 3.69 22.53
CA PHE A 281 -2.00 5.13 22.50
C PHE A 281 -1.76 5.75 23.88
N TYR A 282 -1.35 7.01 23.94
CA TYR A 282 -1.33 7.81 25.17
C TYR A 282 -2.10 9.12 24.97
N SER A 283 -2.48 9.76 26.08
CA SER A 283 -3.31 10.99 26.07
C SER A 283 -2.52 12.23 26.44
N LYS A 284 -3.12 13.44 26.31
CA LYS A 284 -2.42 14.68 26.75
C LYS A 284 -2.14 14.69 28.23
N SER A 285 -3.14 14.23 28.99
CA SER A 285 -3.17 14.27 30.44
C SER A 285 -2.32 13.18 31.06
N GLU A 286 -2.19 12.04 30.39
CA GLU A 286 -1.42 10.88 30.85
C GLU A 286 -0.43 10.47 29.76
N LEU A 287 0.81 11.01 29.82
CA LEU A 287 1.84 10.82 28.79
C LEU A 287 2.57 9.48 28.84
N ASP A 288 2.56 8.82 30.00
CA ASP A 288 3.32 7.59 30.25
C ASP A 288 2.40 6.37 30.46
N LYS A 289 1.09 6.55 30.26
CA LYS A 289 0.09 5.51 30.37
C LYS A 289 -0.41 5.13 28.99
N ALA A 290 -0.07 3.92 28.59
CA ALA A 290 -0.58 3.31 27.38
C ALA A 290 -2.05 2.89 27.56
N LYS A 291 -2.83 3.06 26.49
CA LYS A 291 -4.22 2.65 26.38
C LYS A 291 -4.41 1.94 25.04
N PRO A 292 -5.21 0.87 24.97
CA PRO A 292 -5.62 0.31 23.69
C PRO A 292 -6.56 1.28 22.95
N MET A 293 -6.78 1.04 21.67
CA MET A 293 -7.81 1.74 20.89
C MET A 293 -9.20 1.52 21.52
N PRO A 294 -10.05 2.55 21.66
CA PRO A 294 -11.44 2.38 22.09
C PRO A 294 -12.26 1.55 21.09
N GLU A 295 -12.97 0.52 21.56
CA GLU A 295 -13.79 -0.38 20.71
C GLU A 295 -14.85 0.36 19.89
N GLU A 296 -15.46 1.40 20.44
CA GLU A 296 -16.49 2.21 19.75
C GLU A 296 -15.96 2.86 18.46
N LYS A 297 -14.68 3.25 18.45
CA LYS A 297 -14.05 3.85 17.27
C LYS A 297 -13.60 2.82 16.25
N LEU A 298 -13.24 1.61 16.69
CA LEU A 298 -12.98 0.47 15.80
C LEU A 298 -14.20 0.19 14.92
N VAL A 299 -15.39 0.20 15.51
CA VAL A 299 -16.65 -0.01 14.79
C VAL A 299 -16.97 1.15 13.83
N ALA A 300 -16.67 2.40 14.20
CA ALA A 300 -16.97 3.58 13.37
C ALA A 300 -16.00 3.78 12.19
N LEU A 301 -14.72 3.46 12.37
CA LEU A 301 -13.67 3.59 11.35
C LEU A 301 -13.61 2.38 10.41
N CYS A 302 -14.05 1.21 10.88
CA CYS A 302 -14.54 0.15 10.02
C CYS A 302 -15.88 0.59 9.39
N GLN A 303 -15.86 1.53 8.43
CA GLN A 303 -17.05 1.81 7.64
C GLN A 303 -17.64 0.48 7.12
N PRO A 304 -18.97 0.36 7.12
CA PRO A 304 -19.64 -0.92 7.16
C PRO A 304 -19.17 -1.74 5.97
N ARG A 305 -18.75 -2.98 6.24
CA ARG A 305 -18.85 -4.03 5.22
C ARG A 305 -20.28 -3.91 4.71
N LEU A 306 -20.50 -3.29 3.55
CA LEU A 306 -21.80 -3.30 2.89
C LEU A 306 -22.20 -4.77 2.84
N HIS A 307 -23.15 -5.17 3.68
CA HIS A 307 -23.68 -6.52 3.68
C HIS A 307 -24.20 -6.73 2.25
N PRO A 308 -23.72 -7.72 1.50
CA PRO A 308 -24.13 -7.88 0.10
C PRO A 308 -25.62 -8.14 -0.08
N ALA A 309 -26.35 -8.42 1.01
CA ALA A 309 -27.81 -8.51 1.05
C ALA A 309 -28.51 -7.15 0.85
N GLU A 310 -27.82 -6.02 1.04
CA GLU A 310 -28.36 -4.66 0.88
C GLU A 310 -27.66 -3.90 -0.25
N ARG A 311 -27.42 -4.57 -1.39
CA ARG A 311 -27.21 -3.81 -2.63
C ARG A 311 -28.55 -3.17 -2.99
N PRO A 312 -28.67 -1.84 -3.10
CA PRO A 312 -29.87 -1.26 -3.67
C PRO A 312 -30.10 -1.90 -5.04
N ASP A 313 -31.32 -2.37 -5.29
CA ASP A 313 -31.64 -2.99 -6.56
C ASP A 313 -31.58 -1.92 -7.65
N ILE A 314 -30.45 -1.87 -8.34
CA ILE A 314 -30.22 -0.92 -9.42
C ILE A 314 -31.08 -1.39 -10.61
N PRO A 315 -32.08 -0.62 -11.05
CA PRO A 315 -32.90 -0.95 -12.21
C PRO A 315 -32.04 -1.30 -13.43
N ALA A 316 -32.54 -2.19 -14.29
CA ALA A 316 -31.80 -2.68 -15.44
C ALA A 316 -31.30 -1.55 -16.36
N GLU A 317 -31.95 -0.37 -16.38
CA GLU A 317 -31.50 0.80 -17.13
C GLU A 317 -30.21 1.44 -16.57
N LEU A 318 -29.94 1.28 -15.27
CA LEU A 318 -28.77 1.83 -14.57
C LEU A 318 -27.61 0.81 -14.44
N ARG A 319 -27.86 -0.48 -14.73
CA ARG A 319 -26.83 -1.52 -14.76
C ARG A 319 -25.89 -1.33 -15.95
N ARG A 320 -24.62 -0.95 -15.69
CA ARG A 320 -23.61 -0.77 -16.75
C ARG A 320 -23.28 -2.11 -17.43
N LYS A 321 -23.51 -2.23 -18.74
CA LYS A 321 -23.00 -3.35 -19.55
C LYS A 321 -21.45 -3.35 -19.58
N ARG A 322 -20.85 -4.55 -19.41
CA ARG A 322 -19.39 -4.82 -19.45
C ARG A 322 -18.74 -4.18 -20.68
N ARG A 323 -17.60 -3.49 -20.51
CA ARG A 323 -16.92 -2.76 -21.59
C ARG A 323 -15.63 -3.44 -22.04
N GLY A 324 -15.51 -3.59 -23.36
CA GLY A 324 -14.25 -3.81 -24.07
C GLY A 324 -13.50 -2.52 -24.44
N CYS A 325 -12.19 -2.70 -24.59
CA CYS A 325 -11.13 -1.96 -25.30
C CYS A 325 -11.09 -0.41 -25.41
N ARG A 326 -9.84 0.10 -25.27
CA ARG A 326 -9.35 1.49 -25.28
C ARG A 326 -9.81 2.41 -26.42
N ALA A 327 -10.37 1.90 -27.51
CA ALA A 327 -10.89 2.73 -28.61
C ALA A 327 -12.18 3.51 -28.25
N GLY A 328 -12.87 3.11 -27.17
CA GLY A 328 -14.15 3.70 -26.77
C GLY A 328 -14.07 5.11 -26.14
N VAL A 329 -12.91 5.56 -25.65
CA VAL A 329 -12.78 6.89 -25.01
C VAL A 329 -12.76 8.00 -26.06
N LYS A 330 -11.87 7.90 -27.08
CA LYS A 330 -11.82 8.85 -28.21
C LYS A 330 -13.11 8.87 -29.04
N CYS A 331 -13.75 7.71 -29.23
CA CYS A 331 -15.06 7.67 -29.89
C CYS A 331 -16.20 8.25 -29.03
N ARG A 332 -16.08 8.24 -27.69
CA ARG A 332 -17.06 8.87 -26.79
C ARG A 332 -16.96 10.38 -26.74
N GLU A 333 -15.75 10.93 -26.77
CA GLU A 333 -15.58 12.38 -26.91
C GLU A 333 -16.23 12.86 -28.22
N LYS A 334 -16.05 12.11 -29.31
CA LYS A 334 -16.69 12.43 -30.61
C LYS A 334 -18.20 12.17 -30.67
N LYS A 335 -18.74 11.19 -29.93
CA LYS A 335 -20.18 10.82 -29.96
C LYS A 335 -21.03 11.45 -28.85
N ARG A 336 -20.44 12.11 -27.85
CA ARG A 336 -21.19 12.86 -26.82
C ARG A 336 -21.66 14.21 -27.35
N ARG A 337 -22.61 14.19 -28.29
CA ARG A 337 -23.53 15.33 -28.45
C ARG A 337 -24.54 15.25 -27.30
N TYR A 338 -24.38 16.13 -26.31
CA TYR A 338 -25.28 16.35 -25.17
C TYR A 338 -25.54 15.14 -24.22
N LYS A 339 -24.61 14.94 -23.27
CA LYS A 339 -24.93 14.47 -21.90
C LYS A 339 -23.98 15.21 -20.96
N PRO A 340 -24.44 16.16 -20.12
CA PRO A 340 -23.54 16.94 -19.28
C PRO A 340 -22.80 16.00 -18.32
N SER A 341 -21.47 16.17 -18.22
CA SER A 341 -20.72 15.71 -17.05
C SER A 341 -21.34 16.34 -15.81
N VAL A 342 -21.23 15.66 -14.66
CA VAL A 342 -21.44 16.34 -13.38
C VAL A 342 -20.61 17.63 -13.41
N PRO A 343 -21.19 18.80 -13.10
CA PRO A 343 -20.46 20.06 -13.17
C PRO A 343 -19.20 19.96 -12.31
N SER A 344 -18.06 20.33 -12.89
CA SER A 344 -16.80 20.47 -12.17
C SER A 344 -16.96 21.65 -11.20
N LEU A 345 -16.87 21.38 -9.90
CA LEU A 345 -17.08 22.37 -8.84
C LEU A 345 -15.76 22.60 -8.09
N ILE A 346 -15.32 23.85 -8.04
CA ILE A 346 -14.19 24.28 -7.22
C ILE A 346 -14.76 24.97 -5.99
N MET A 347 -14.40 24.52 -4.78
CA MET A 347 -14.88 25.13 -3.54
C MET A 347 -13.72 25.57 -2.65
N GLY A 348 -13.89 26.69 -1.96
CA GLY A 348 -12.92 27.16 -0.98
C GLY A 348 -13.47 28.14 0.05
N ASN A 349 -12.88 28.18 1.23
CA ASN A 349 -13.07 29.28 2.18
C ASN A 349 -11.97 30.31 1.94
N VAL A 350 -12.36 31.45 1.39
CA VAL A 350 -11.44 32.51 0.98
C VAL A 350 -11.64 33.65 1.95
N ARG A 351 -10.83 33.66 3.02
CA ARG A 351 -10.85 34.71 4.07
C ARG A 351 -10.80 36.14 3.53
N SER A 352 -10.25 36.36 2.34
CA SER A 352 -10.24 37.66 1.65
C SER A 352 -10.22 37.40 0.14
N LEU A 353 -11.37 37.39 -0.52
CA LEU A 353 -11.51 37.12 -1.96
C LEU A 353 -10.90 38.24 -2.81
N PRO A 354 -11.10 39.55 -2.50
CA PRO A 354 -10.50 40.63 -3.31
C PRO A 354 -8.98 40.50 -3.43
N ASN A 355 -8.31 40.11 -2.34
CA ASN A 355 -6.85 39.91 -2.30
C ASN A 355 -6.37 38.67 -3.07
N LYS A 356 -7.26 37.76 -3.46
CA LYS A 356 -6.93 36.52 -4.18
C LYS A 356 -7.43 36.49 -5.62
N MET A 357 -8.05 37.57 -6.10
CA MET A 357 -8.54 37.62 -7.48
C MET A 357 -7.43 37.50 -8.51
N GLU A 358 -6.24 38.05 -8.25
CA GLU A 358 -5.07 37.88 -9.14
C GLU A 358 -4.62 36.42 -9.22
N GLU A 359 -4.58 35.71 -8.09
CA GLU A 359 -4.26 34.29 -8.02
C GLU A 359 -5.30 33.45 -8.76
N LEU A 360 -6.59 33.69 -8.52
CA LEU A 360 -7.68 33.00 -9.22
C LEU A 360 -7.64 33.26 -10.73
N THR A 361 -7.32 34.49 -11.14
CA THR A 361 -7.15 34.85 -12.55
C THR A 361 -5.97 34.09 -13.17
N ALA A 362 -4.84 34.00 -12.47
CA ALA A 362 -3.69 33.22 -12.92
C ALA A 362 -4.02 31.72 -13.02
N LEU A 363 -4.73 31.15 -12.04
CA LEU A 363 -5.16 29.75 -12.04
C LEU A 363 -6.11 29.45 -13.20
N THR A 364 -7.05 30.34 -13.48
CA THR A 364 -8.00 30.21 -14.61
C THR A 364 -7.29 30.27 -15.97
N ARG A 365 -6.14 30.96 -16.05
CA ARG A 365 -5.32 31.00 -17.27
C ARG A 365 -4.44 29.76 -17.43
N LEU A 366 -3.79 29.33 -16.35
CA LEU A 366 -2.72 28.32 -16.38
C LEU A 366 -3.22 26.89 -16.15
N GLN A 367 -4.24 26.70 -15.34
CA GLN A 367 -4.75 25.38 -14.95
C GLN A 367 -6.06 25.05 -15.64
N ARG A 368 -6.10 23.87 -16.26
CA ARG A 368 -7.26 23.41 -17.04
C ARG A 368 -8.48 23.17 -16.14
N GLU A 369 -8.22 22.73 -14.91
CA GLU A 369 -9.23 22.43 -13.90
C GLU A 369 -10.04 23.66 -13.51
N TYR A 370 -9.37 24.82 -13.36
CA TYR A 370 -10.02 26.10 -13.07
C TYR A 370 -10.68 26.70 -14.30
N ARG A 371 -10.02 26.63 -15.46
CA ARG A 371 -10.55 27.15 -16.72
C ARG A 371 -11.81 26.44 -17.22
N GLU A 372 -11.89 25.12 -17.01
CA GLU A 372 -12.99 24.27 -17.46
C GLU A 372 -13.92 23.86 -16.31
N CYS A 373 -13.80 24.50 -15.13
CA CYS A 373 -14.78 24.29 -14.08
C CYS A 373 -16.15 24.84 -14.50
N SER A 374 -17.21 24.20 -14.04
CA SER A 374 -18.58 24.63 -14.31
C SER A 374 -19.06 25.65 -13.28
N ILE A 375 -18.57 25.57 -12.04
CA ILE A 375 -18.92 26.45 -10.93
C ILE A 375 -17.68 26.64 -10.03
N MET A 376 -17.39 27.87 -9.61
CA MET A 376 -16.52 28.11 -8.44
C MET A 376 -17.34 28.68 -7.28
N GLN A 377 -17.30 28.03 -6.11
CA GLN A 377 -18.01 28.45 -4.91
C GLN A 377 -17.03 28.82 -3.82
N PHE A 378 -16.96 30.10 -3.49
CA PHE A 378 -16.13 30.62 -2.42
C PHE A 378 -16.99 31.14 -1.28
N THR A 379 -16.54 30.89 -0.05
CA THR A 379 -17.17 31.41 1.16
C THR A 379 -16.25 32.44 1.81
N GLU A 380 -16.79 33.61 2.15
CA GLU A 380 -16.02 34.73 2.69
C GLU A 380 -16.80 35.48 3.79
N THR A 381 -16.08 36.00 4.77
CA THR A 381 -16.65 36.72 5.93
C THR A 381 -16.56 38.26 5.83
N TRP A 382 -15.79 38.81 4.89
CA TRP A 382 -15.53 40.25 4.79
C TRP A 382 -16.14 40.92 3.54
N LEU A 383 -16.70 40.13 2.64
CA LEU A 383 -17.49 40.65 1.53
C LEU A 383 -18.78 41.25 2.11
N ASN A 384 -19.24 42.40 1.63
CA ASN A 384 -20.49 43.01 2.08
C ASN A 384 -21.18 43.72 0.90
N GLU A 385 -22.42 44.20 1.09
CA GLU A 385 -23.18 44.88 0.05
C GLU A 385 -22.48 46.13 -0.52
N LEU A 386 -21.57 46.75 0.24
CA LEU A 386 -20.79 47.91 -0.21
C LEU A 386 -19.60 47.52 -1.09
N THR A 387 -19.18 46.25 -1.10
CA THR A 387 -18.12 45.77 -1.98
C THR A 387 -18.63 45.72 -3.41
N PRO A 388 -18.10 46.54 -4.34
CA PRO A 388 -18.53 46.51 -5.73
C PRO A 388 -18.13 45.19 -6.40
N ASP A 389 -19.03 44.66 -7.22
CA ASP A 389 -18.82 43.38 -7.92
C ASP A 389 -17.58 43.37 -8.80
N THR A 390 -17.16 44.53 -9.33
CA THR A 390 -15.93 44.69 -10.13
C THR A 390 -14.66 44.24 -9.40
N LEU A 391 -14.64 44.22 -8.07
CA LEU A 391 -13.49 43.76 -7.29
C LEU A 391 -13.41 42.24 -7.19
N VAL A 392 -14.49 41.53 -7.53
CA VAL A 392 -14.61 40.09 -7.42
C VAL A 392 -15.16 39.48 -8.71
N THR A 393 -14.99 40.14 -9.86
CA THR A 393 -15.29 39.57 -11.18
C THR A 393 -14.13 38.75 -11.70
N LEU A 394 -14.42 37.57 -12.23
CA LEU A 394 -13.45 36.67 -12.87
C LEU A 394 -13.78 36.51 -14.35
N ASP A 395 -12.82 36.79 -15.23
CA ASP A 395 -13.02 36.67 -16.67
C ASP A 395 -13.42 35.25 -17.07
N GLY A 396 -14.50 35.12 -17.85
CA GLY A 396 -15.01 33.85 -18.34
C GLY A 396 -16.04 33.16 -17.42
N PHE A 397 -16.37 33.78 -16.28
CA PHE A 397 -17.36 33.27 -15.31
C PHE A 397 -18.44 34.31 -15.02
N HIS A 398 -19.61 33.84 -14.55
CA HIS A 398 -20.73 34.71 -14.21
C HIS A 398 -20.86 34.82 -12.70
N LEU A 399 -20.55 36.01 -12.18
CA LEU A 399 -20.64 36.27 -10.74
C LEU A 399 -22.09 36.22 -10.26
N VAL A 400 -22.34 35.39 -9.24
CA VAL A 400 -23.58 35.29 -8.48
C VAL A 400 -23.23 35.40 -6.99
N ARG A 401 -23.80 36.39 -6.31
CA ARG A 401 -23.62 36.58 -4.87
C ARG A 401 -24.85 36.08 -4.11
N ALA A 402 -24.62 35.35 -3.04
CA ALA A 402 -25.66 34.85 -2.16
C ALA A 402 -25.31 35.17 -0.70
N ASP A 403 -26.11 36.05 -0.11
CA ASP A 403 -25.89 36.54 1.25
C ASP A 403 -26.57 35.58 2.25
N ARG A 404 -25.88 35.25 3.35
CA ARG A 404 -26.54 34.54 4.45
C ARG A 404 -27.21 35.56 5.35
N SER A 405 -28.50 35.41 5.58
CA SER A 405 -29.21 36.28 6.53
C SER A 405 -28.84 35.92 7.98
N ALA A 406 -28.43 36.92 8.77
CA ALA A 406 -28.09 36.74 10.19
C ALA A 406 -29.20 36.10 11.03
N ARG A 407 -30.46 36.16 10.58
CA ARG A 407 -31.64 35.61 11.28
C ARG A 407 -31.71 34.08 11.28
N GLU A 408 -31.03 33.38 10.37
CA GLU A 408 -31.17 31.92 10.21
C GLU A 408 -29.97 31.10 10.68
N SER A 409 -28.75 31.67 10.77
CA SER A 409 -27.53 30.85 10.95
C SER A 409 -26.74 31.03 12.24
N GLY A 410 -27.12 31.91 13.17
CA GLY A 410 -26.46 32.05 14.48
C GLY A 410 -24.95 32.40 14.44
N ILE A 411 -24.41 32.72 13.26
CA ILE A 411 -23.02 33.07 12.99
C ILE A 411 -23.05 34.40 12.23
N GLN A 412 -22.15 35.31 12.61
CA GLN A 412 -21.97 36.63 12.01
C GLN A 412 -21.80 36.54 10.49
N ASP A 413 -22.37 37.53 9.79
CA ASP A 413 -22.57 37.61 8.34
C ASP A 413 -21.43 36.98 7.52
N SER A 414 -21.75 35.90 6.79
CA SER A 414 -20.85 35.31 5.81
C SER A 414 -21.54 35.25 4.46
N HIS A 415 -20.85 35.72 3.43
CA HIS A 415 -21.37 35.84 2.07
C HIS A 415 -20.77 34.71 1.23
N ASN A 416 -21.63 34.03 0.47
CA ASN A 416 -21.20 33.03 -0.50
C ASN A 416 -21.07 33.72 -1.87
N VAL A 417 -19.92 33.56 -2.51
CA VAL A 417 -19.68 33.99 -3.88
C VAL A 417 -19.65 32.76 -4.77
N LEU A 418 -20.49 32.75 -5.80
CA LEU A 418 -20.58 31.72 -6.83
C LEU A 418 -20.17 32.34 -8.16
N PHE A 419 -19.34 31.65 -8.93
CA PHE A 419 -18.85 32.03 -10.25
C PHE A 419 -19.26 31.03 -11.32
#